data_AF-A0A1H2Q0Y4-F1
#
_entry.id   AF-A0A1H2Q0Y4-F1
#
_cell.length_a   1.000
_cell.length_b   1.000
_cell.length_c   1.000
_cell.angle_alpha   90.00
_cell.angle_beta   90.00
_cell.angle_gamma   90.00
#
_symmetry.space_group_name_H-M   'P 1'
#
loop_
_entity.id
_entity.type
_entity.pdbx_description
1 polymer ?
#
loop_
_entity_poly.entity_id
_entity_poly.type
_entity_poly.pdbx_seq_one_letter_code
_entity_poly.pdbx_strand_id
1 'polypeptide(L)' 'MGKSVALAYVLWFFLGYLGIHRLYCGRIGSGIVMAACTVVGGLTAPLFIGHVLLFIVGVWWLFDLVLTARMAGYRG' A
#
# COMPACT_ATOMS: atom_id res chain seq x y z
N MET A 1 5.49 -0.61 -21.30
CA MET A 1 4.08 -1.03 -21.12
C MET A 1 3.49 -0.25 -19.95
N GLY A 2 2.53 0.64 -20.21
CA GLY A 2 1.79 1.32 -19.14
C GLY A 2 1.00 0.29 -18.34
N LYS A 3 1.11 0.33 -17.02
CA LYS A 3 0.36 -0.55 -16.14
C LYS A 3 -1.10 -0.11 -16.11
N SER A 4 -2.03 -1.04 -15.98
CA SER A 4 -3.46 -0.70 -15.97
C SER A 4 -3.79 0.07 -14.70
N VAL A 5 -4.20 1.33 -14.85
CA VAL A 5 -4.63 2.20 -13.73
C VAL A 5 -5.83 1.57 -13.01
N ALA A 6 -6.79 1.04 -13.76
CA ALA A 6 -7.94 0.35 -13.19
C ALA A 6 -7.51 -0.85 -12.32
N LEU A 7 -6.59 -1.68 -12.82
CA LEU A 7 -6.07 -2.80 -12.05
C LEU A 7 -5.32 -2.32 -10.80
N ALA A 8 -4.51 -1.27 -10.90
CA ALA A 8 -3.81 -0.69 -9.76
C ALA A 8 -4.78 -0.25 -8.64
N TYR A 9 -5.94 0.33 -8.98
CA TYR A 9 -6.97 0.68 -8.01
C TYR A 9 -7.71 -0.53 -7.42
N VAL A 10 -7.95 -1.57 -8.22
CA VAL A 10 -8.52 -2.84 -7.70
C VAL A 10 -7.57 -3.44 -6.65
N LEU A 11 -6.27 -3.49 -6.95
CA LEU A 11 -5.26 -3.95 -6.00
C LEU A 11 -5.17 -3.04 -4.77
N TRP A 12 -5.29 -1.72 -4.94
CA TRP A 12 -5.26 -0.77 -3.83
C TRP A 12 -6.47 -0.96 -2.91
N PHE A 13 -7.65 -1.23 -3.44
CA PHE A 13 -8.85 -1.40 -2.61
C PHE A 13 -8.84 -2.70 -1.81
N PHE A 14 -8.60 -3.85 -2.48
CA PHE A 14 -8.66 -5.15 -1.81
C PHE A 14 -7.38 -5.53 -1.06
N LEU A 15 -6.22 -5.06 -1.54
CA LEU A 15 -4.90 -5.53 -1.12
C LEU A 15 -3.95 -4.37 -0.79
N GLY A 16 -4.50 -3.17 -0.59
CA GLY A 16 -3.72 -1.96 -0.38
C GLY A 16 -2.94 -1.93 0.92
N TYR A 17 -3.48 -2.52 1.99
CA TYR A 17 -2.76 -2.65 3.27
C TYR A 17 -1.49 -3.51 3.13
N LEU A 18 -1.46 -4.44 2.18
CA LEU A 18 -0.26 -5.25 1.88
C LEU A 18 0.68 -4.56 0.87
N GLY A 19 0.36 -3.35 0.39
CA GLY A 19 1.19 -2.61 -0.56
C GLY A 19 1.27 -3.24 -1.95
N ILE A 20 0.37 -4.16 -2.32
CA ILE A 20 0.50 -4.91 -3.58
C ILE A 20 0.25 -4.03 -4.80
N HIS A 21 -0.56 -2.98 -4.69
CA HIS A 21 -0.66 -1.95 -5.74
C HIS A 21 0.68 -1.23 -5.99
N ARG A 22 1.51 -1.03 -4.96
CA ARG A 22 2.87 -0.46 -5.12
C ARG A 22 3.81 -1.44 -5.78
N LEU A 23 3.76 -2.72 -5.40
CA LEU A 23 4.52 -3.78 -6.05
C LEU A 23 4.15 -3.90 -7.53
N TYR A 24 2.84 -3.89 -7.82
CA TYR A 24 2.32 -3.87 -9.19
C TYR A 24 2.87 -2.68 -9.95
N CYS A 25 2.91 -1.48 -9.36
CA CYS A 25 3.46 -0.27 -9.97
C CYS A 25 5.00 -0.25 -10.11
N GLY A 26 5.72 -1.26 -9.63
CA GLY A 26 7.19 -1.33 -9.67
C GLY A 26 7.90 -0.68 -8.47
N ARG A 27 7.15 -0.23 -7.46
CA ARG A 27 7.67 0.37 -6.21
C ARG A 27 7.89 -0.69 -5.13
N ILE A 28 8.83 -1.60 -5.40
CA ILE A 28 9.10 -2.79 -4.58
C ILE A 28 9.44 -2.42 -3.12
N GLY A 29 10.46 -1.59 -2.90
CA GLY A 29 10.92 -1.29 -1.53
C GLY A 29 9.81 -0.76 -0.63
N SER A 30 9.06 0.22 -1.11
CA SER A 30 7.95 0.79 -0.34
C SER A 30 6.73 -0.14 -0.20
N GLY A 31 6.49 -1.02 -1.17
CA GLY A 31 5.42 -2.03 -1.05
C GLY A 31 5.77 -3.08 0.01
N ILE A 32 7.03 -3.51 0.07
CA ILE A 32 7.53 -4.43 1.11
C ILE A 32 7.46 -3.78 2.49
N VAL A 33 7.87 -2.51 2.63
CA VAL A 33 7.77 -1.80 3.91
C VAL A 33 6.32 -1.73 4.39
N MET A 34 5.37 -1.43 3.50
CA MET A 34 3.95 -1.41 3.84
C MET A 34 3.45 -2.78 4.29
N ALA A 35 3.80 -3.86 3.57
CA ALA A 35 3.46 -5.23 3.97
C ALA A 35 4.05 -5.60 5.33
N ALA A 36 5.33 -5.28 5.58
CA ALA A 36 6.00 -5.55 6.84
C ALA A 36 5.35 -4.77 8.00
N CYS A 37 5.02 -3.49 7.80
CA CYS A 37 4.29 -2.69 8.77
C CYS A 37 2.91 -3.29 9.07
N THR A 38 2.17 -3.72 8.05
CA THR A 38 0.85 -4.34 8.26
C THR A 38 0.95 -5.65 9.04
N VAL A 39 1.92 -6.50 8.72
CA VAL A 39 2.13 -7.77 9.43
C VAL A 39 2.57 -7.51 10.88
N VAL A 40 3.60 -6.69 11.09
CA VAL A 40 4.09 -6.36 12.43
C VAL A 40 3.01 -5.65 13.25
N GLY A 41 2.29 -4.70 12.66
CA GLY A 41 1.17 -4.00 13.28
C GLY A 41 0.03 -4.95 13.66
N GLY A 42 -0.30 -5.92 12.81
CA GLY A 42 -1.28 -6.96 13.11
C GLY A 42 -0.83 -7.90 14.23
N LEU A 43 0.43 -8.35 14.21
CA LEU A 43 0.99 -9.23 15.25
C LEU A 43 1.09 -8.53 16.61
N THR A 44 1.34 -7.23 16.63
CA THR A 44 1.43 -6.41 17.85
C THR A 44 0.12 -5.73 18.24
N ALA A 45 -0.95 -5.89 17.44
CA ALA A 45 -2.26 -5.32 17.73
C ALA A 45 -2.86 -5.79 19.07
N PRO A 46 -2.71 -7.07 19.50
CA PRO A 46 -3.19 -7.52 20.82
C PRO A 46 -2.56 -6.78 21.99
N LEU A 47 -1.37 -6.19 21.79
CA LEU A 47 -0.66 -5.38 22.80
C LEU A 47 -1.06 -3.89 22.74
N PHE A 48 -2.10 -3.54 21.97
CA PHE A 48 -2.54 -2.19 21.63
C PHE A 48 -1.53 -1.32 20.85
N ILE A 49 -0.23 -1.54 21.00
CA ILE A 49 0.85 -0.82 20.31
C ILE A 49 0.74 -0.97 18.78
N GLY A 50 0.36 -2.15 18.28
CA GLY A 50 0.21 -2.39 16.85
C GLY A 50 -0.85 -1.53 16.16
N HIS A 51 -1.84 -1.01 16.90
CA HIS A 51 -2.87 -0.14 16.34
C HIS A 51 -2.31 1.19 15.85
N VAL A 52 -1.28 1.73 16.51
CA VAL A 52 -0.61 2.97 16.05
C VAL A 52 0.05 2.71 14.70
N LEU A 53 0.70 1.56 14.55
CA LEU A 53 1.41 1.19 13.34
C LEU A 53 0.44 0.90 12.18
N LEU A 54 -0.67 0.20 12.46
CA LEU A 54 -1.77 0.01 11.50
C LEU A 54 -2.46 1.31 11.12
N PHE A 55 -2.59 2.26 12.05
CA PHE A 55 -3.13 3.60 11.77
C PHE A 55 -2.24 4.37 10.80
N ILE A 56 -0.91 4.32 10.99
CA ILE A 56 0.06 4.91 10.05
C ILE A 56 -0.09 4.27 8.67
N VAL A 57 -0.19 2.94 8.60
CA VAL A 57 -0.45 2.24 7.33
C VAL A 57 -1.79 2.69 6.71
N GLY A 58 -2.84 2.85 7.51
CA GLY A 58 -4.15 3.32 7.04
C GLY A 58 -4.11 4.72 6.45
N VAL A 59 -3.41 5.65 7.11
CA VAL A 59 -3.18 7.00 6.57
C VAL A 59 -2.36 6.94 5.28
N TRP A 60 -1.32 6.11 5.25
CA TRP A 60 -0.51 5.90 4.04
C TRP A 60 -1.36 5.31 2.90
N TRP A 61 -2.23 4.34 3.19
CA TRP A 61 -3.17 3.76 2.23
C TRP A 61 -4.11 4.82 1.62
N LEU A 62 -4.57 5.81 2.41
CA LEU A 62 -5.36 6.94 1.89
C LEU A 62 -4.54 7.84 0.95
N PHE A 63 -3.30 8.18 1.32
CA PHE A 63 -2.42 8.94 0.41
C PHE A 63 -2.10 8.18 -0.89
N ASP A 64 -2.11 6.85 -0.83
CA ASP A 64 -1.93 6.02 -2.00
C ASP A 64 -3.07 6.13 -3.02
N LEU A 65 -4.24 6.67 -2.65
CA LEU A 65 -5.31 6.97 -3.61
C LEU A 65 -4.84 7.95 -4.70
N VAL A 66 -4.01 8.92 -4.33
CA VAL A 66 -3.37 9.87 -5.26
C VAL A 66 -2.06 9.29 -5.83
N LEU A 67 -1.22 8.67 -4.99
CA LEU A 67 0.08 8.16 -5.45
C LEU A 67 -0.07 7.02 -6.46
N THR A 68 -1.10 6.17 -6.35
CA THR A 68 -1.35 5.05 -7.28
C THR A 68 -1.70 5.56 -8.67
N ALA A 69 -2.53 6.60 -8.79
CA ALA A 69 -2.80 7.27 -10.06
C ALA A 69 -1.50 7.79 -10.69
N ARG A 70 -0.64 8.43 -9.89
CA ARG A 70 0.66 8.95 -10.39
C ARG A 70 1.56 7.79 -10.85
N MET A 71 1.70 6.74 -10.06
CA MET A 71 2.58 5.60 -10.38
C MET A 71 2.09 4.78 -11.58
N ALA A 72 0.78 4.59 -11.73
CA ALA A 72 0.20 3.81 -12.83
C ALA A 72 0.03 4.66 -14.11
N GLY A 73 -0.18 5.98 -13.97
CA GLY A 73 -0.45 6.89 -15.08
C GLY A 73 0.78 7.57 -15.70
N TYR A 74 1.93 7.65 -15.00
CA TYR A 74 3.10 8.36 -15.53
C TYR A 74 3.78 7.58 -16.68
N ARG A 75 3.61 8.10 -17.90
CA ARG A 75 4.42 7.80 -19.09
C ARG A 75 5.51 8.86 -19.16
N GLY A 76 6.63 8.61 -18.49
CA GLY A 76 7.91 9.25 -18.83
C GLY A 76 8.52 8.52 -20.01
#